data_AF-A0AAD2DHS6-F1
#
_entry.id   AF-A0AAD2DHS6-F1
#
_cell.length_a   1.000
_cell.length_b   1.000
_cell.length_c   1.000
_cell.angle_alpha   90.00
_cell.angle_beta   90.00
_cell.angle_gamma   90.00
#
_symmetry.space_group_name_H-M   'P 1'
#
loop_
_entity.id
_entity.type
_entity.pdbx_description
1 polymer ?
#
loop_
_entity_poly.entity_id
_entity_poly.type
_entity_poly.pdbx_seq_one_letter_code
_entity_poly.pdbx_strand_id
1 'polypeptide(L)'
;MQLSEKHYKCIELLIKGYNYTEIAKMVPCSRQTIYDWLDDAIFKAELDKCRHEIKTTAKNRILGKTDTYLAKIEDIAFNSPSDNVKLNALEFLWEAVYGKATTKIEQSNSDDNDKKDIKDIDSMLKEIDNKENNVINLPKKVGK
;
A
#
# COMPACT_ATOMS: atom_id res chain seq x y z
N MET A 1 1.05 22.57 -15.80
CA MET A 1 0.85 22.11 -17.20
C MET A 1 -0.63 22.16 -17.61
N GLN A 2 -0.98 22.11 -18.91
CA GLN A 2 -2.36 21.79 -19.34
C GLN A 2 -2.44 20.31 -19.79
N LEU A 3 -3.43 19.58 -19.31
CA LEU A 3 -3.64 18.18 -19.69
C LEU A 3 -4.09 18.07 -21.15
N SER A 4 -3.64 17.00 -21.82
CA SER A 4 -3.85 16.72 -23.23
C SER A 4 -4.07 15.23 -23.40
N GLU A 5 -4.47 14.78 -24.60
CA GLU A 5 -4.74 13.37 -24.87
C GLU A 5 -3.57 12.44 -24.51
N LYS A 6 -2.33 12.89 -24.74
CA LYS A 6 -1.13 12.13 -24.37
C LYS A 6 -1.03 11.91 -22.85
N HIS A 7 -1.39 12.92 -22.08
CA HIS A 7 -1.40 12.84 -20.62
C HIS A 7 -2.45 11.84 -20.13
N TYR A 8 -3.68 11.92 -20.64
CA TYR A 8 -4.74 10.97 -20.30
C TYR A 8 -4.39 9.54 -20.70
N LYS A 9 -3.79 9.35 -21.88
CA LYS A 9 -3.33 8.02 -22.31
C LYS A 9 -2.21 7.48 -21.42
N CYS A 10 -1.29 8.34 -21.01
CA CYS A 10 -0.24 7.98 -20.05
C CYS A 10 -0.85 7.55 -18.71
N ILE A 11 -1.77 8.34 -18.15
CA ILE A 11 -2.51 8.02 -16.92
C ILE A 11 -3.21 6.66 -17.02
N GLU A 12 -3.93 6.41 -18.11
CA GLU A 12 -4.61 5.13 -18.35
C GLU A 12 -3.63 3.94 -18.30
N LEU A 13 -2.48 4.06 -18.96
CA LEU A 13 -1.48 3.00 -19.00
C LEU A 13 -0.75 2.83 -17.64
N LEU A 14 -0.51 3.93 -16.91
CA LEU A 14 0.05 3.88 -15.56
C LEU A 14 -0.88 3.13 -14.60
N ILE A 15 -2.18 3.40 -14.68
CA ILE A 15 -3.19 2.72 -13.87
C ILE A 15 -3.27 1.22 -14.18
N LYS A 16 -3.10 0.84 -15.45
CA LYS A 16 -3.04 -0.56 -15.89
C LYS A 16 -1.75 -1.28 -15.49
N GLY A 17 -0.76 -0.56 -14.96
CA GLY A 17 0.50 -1.13 -14.47
C GLY A 17 1.57 -1.35 -15.54
N TYR A 18 1.48 -0.71 -16.70
CA TYR A 18 2.54 -0.74 -17.70
C TYR A 18 3.80 -0.05 -17.19
N ASN A 19 4.98 -0.51 -17.60
CA ASN A 19 6.23 0.14 -17.23
C ASN A 19 6.50 1.37 -18.13
N TYR A 20 7.32 2.30 -17.66
CA TYR A 20 7.58 3.55 -18.39
C TYR A 20 8.20 3.35 -19.78
N THR A 21 8.89 2.24 -20.04
CA THR A 21 9.41 1.92 -21.39
C THR A 21 8.29 1.65 -22.36
N GLU A 22 7.32 0.84 -21.93
CA GLU A 22 6.16 0.46 -22.74
C GLU A 22 5.27 1.67 -22.98
N ILE A 23 5.05 2.47 -21.93
CA ILE A 23 4.27 3.69 -22.03
C ILE A 23 4.91 4.68 -23.00
N ALA A 24 6.23 4.89 -22.95
CA ALA A 24 6.94 5.77 -23.88
C ALA A 24 6.85 5.30 -25.36
N LYS A 25 6.67 3.99 -25.59
CA LYS A 25 6.44 3.43 -26.94
C LYS A 25 4.99 3.63 -27.38
N MET A 26 4.03 3.42 -26.48
CA MET A 26 2.59 3.53 -26.78
C MET A 26 2.10 4.98 -26.87
N VAL A 27 2.67 5.85 -26.04
CA VAL A 27 2.49 7.30 -26.06
C VAL A 27 3.82 7.85 -26.55
N PRO A 28 3.98 8.21 -27.84
CA PRO A 28 5.27 8.59 -28.42
C PRO A 28 5.81 9.86 -27.73
N CYS A 29 6.61 9.62 -26.69
CA CYS A 29 7.28 10.58 -25.83
C CYS A 29 8.53 9.93 -25.23
N SER A 30 9.44 10.73 -24.67
CA SER A 30 10.60 10.18 -23.97
C SER A 30 10.22 9.68 -22.58
N ARG A 31 10.99 8.74 -22.02
CA ARG A 31 10.80 8.30 -20.62
C ARG A 31 10.97 9.47 -19.65
N GLN A 32 11.88 10.40 -19.95
CA GLN A 32 12.09 11.61 -19.15
C GLN A 32 10.81 12.45 -19.09
N THR A 33 10.13 12.61 -20.22
CA THR A 33 8.85 13.34 -20.29
C THR A 33 7.80 12.75 -19.36
N ILE A 34 7.76 11.42 -19.19
CA ILE A 34 6.84 10.76 -18.25
C ILE A 34 7.21 11.12 -16.80
N TYR A 35 8.50 11.13 -16.45
CA TYR A 35 8.94 11.58 -15.13
C TYR A 35 8.61 13.05 -14.88
N ASP A 36 8.85 13.93 -15.86
CA ASP A 36 8.51 15.35 -15.77
C ASP A 36 6.99 15.55 -15.55
N TRP A 37 6.15 14.72 -16.18
CA TRP A 37 4.71 14.72 -15.94
C TRP A 37 4.34 14.23 -14.53
N LEU A 38 5.03 13.22 -14.01
CA LEU A 38 4.78 12.71 -12.65
C LEU A 38 5.13 13.75 -11.57
N ASP A 39 6.04 14.67 -11.87
CA ASP A 39 6.41 15.78 -10.98
C ASP A 39 5.49 17.00 -11.12
N ASP A 40 4.70 17.12 -12.20
CA ASP A 40 3.71 18.18 -12.37
C ASP A 40 2.47 17.93 -11.48
N ALA A 41 2.14 18.92 -10.66
CA ALA A 41 1.05 18.83 -9.68
C ALA A 41 -0.33 18.54 -10.30
N ILE A 42 -0.60 19.05 -11.52
CA ILE A 42 -1.91 18.88 -12.18
C ILE A 42 -2.04 17.45 -12.71
N PHE A 43 -0.98 16.92 -13.33
CA PHE A 43 -0.96 15.53 -13.78
C PHE A 43 -1.07 14.56 -12.61
N LYS A 44 -0.32 14.79 -11.54
CA LYS A 44 -0.36 13.97 -10.33
C LYS A 44 -1.75 13.96 -9.69
N ALA A 45 -2.39 15.12 -9.58
CA ALA A 45 -3.74 15.25 -9.04
C ALA A 45 -4.76 14.43 -9.86
N GLU A 46 -4.70 14.49 -11.20
CA GLU A 46 -5.62 13.71 -12.04
C GLU A 46 -5.34 12.20 -11.95
N LEU A 47 -4.06 11.79 -11.93
CA LEU A 47 -3.69 10.39 -11.74
C LEU A 47 -4.24 9.84 -10.41
N ASP A 48 -4.09 10.59 -9.33
CA ASP A 48 -4.57 10.18 -8.00
C ASP A 48 -6.10 10.17 -7.93
N LYS A 49 -6.77 11.13 -8.58
CA LYS A 49 -8.24 11.13 -8.73
C LYS A 49 -8.71 9.87 -9.47
N CYS A 50 -8.13 9.53 -10.61
CA CYS A 50 -8.50 8.31 -11.34
C CYS A 50 -8.26 7.04 -10.51
N ARG A 51 -7.16 6.97 -9.75
CA ARG A 51 -6.90 5.86 -8.82
C ARG A 51 -7.96 5.78 -7.72
N HIS A 52 -8.36 6.92 -7.17
CA HIS A 52 -9.41 6.99 -6.17
C HIS A 52 -10.76 6.52 -6.73
N GLU A 53 -11.14 6.99 -7.91
CA GLU A 53 -12.38 6.60 -8.58
C GLU A 53 -12.46 5.09 -8.82
N ILE A 54 -11.35 4.46 -9.23
CA ILE A 54 -11.28 3.00 -9.41
C ILE A 54 -11.47 2.28 -8.09
N LYS A 55 -10.80 2.73 -7.02
CA LYS A 55 -10.96 2.15 -5.67
C LYS A 55 -12.41 2.28 -5.19
N THR A 56 -13.01 3.45 -5.36
CA THR A 56 -14.40 3.71 -4.97
C THR A 56 -15.35 2.85 -5.78
N THR A 57 -15.15 2.73 -7.09
CA THR A 57 -15.95 1.85 -7.96
C THR A 57 -15.83 0.38 -7.56
N ALA A 58 -14.62 -0.10 -7.27
CA ALA A 58 -14.39 -1.46 -6.81
C ALA A 58 -15.07 -1.70 -5.45
N LYS A 59 -14.94 -0.77 -4.50
CA LYS A 59 -15.62 -0.83 -3.20
C LYS A 59 -17.14 -0.89 -3.36
N ASN A 60 -17.72 -0.05 -4.21
CA ASN A 60 -19.16 -0.05 -4.45
C ASN A 60 -19.62 -1.36 -5.09
N ARG A 61 -18.82 -1.94 -5.99
CA ARG A 61 -19.11 -3.26 -6.59
C ARG A 61 -19.09 -4.39 -5.56
N ILE A 62 -18.19 -4.34 -4.60
CA ILE A 62 -18.14 -5.30 -3.47
C ILE A 62 -19.34 -5.08 -2.55
N LEU A 63 -19.61 -3.83 -2.17
CA LEU A 63 -20.74 -3.48 -1.29
C LEU A 63 -22.07 -3.91 -1.88
N GLY A 64 -22.30 -3.71 -3.18
CA GLY A 64 -23.50 -4.15 -3.88
C GLY A 64 -23.67 -5.68 -3.97
N LYS A 65 -22.65 -6.46 -3.56
CA LYS A 65 -22.68 -7.93 -3.52
C LYS A 65 -22.62 -8.51 -2.11
N THR A 66 -22.77 -7.66 -1.09
CA THR A 66 -22.69 -8.04 0.32
C THR A 66 -23.59 -9.23 0.62
N ASP A 67 -24.85 -9.21 0.17
CA ASP A 67 -25.80 -10.31 0.40
C ASP A 67 -25.34 -11.64 -0.21
N THR A 68 -24.70 -11.60 -1.40
CA THR A 68 -24.14 -12.80 -2.03
C THR A 68 -22.96 -13.35 -1.25
N TYR A 69 -22.10 -12.47 -0.73
CA TYR A 69 -20.97 -12.88 0.09
C TYR A 69 -21.44 -13.44 1.44
N LEU A 70 -22.44 -12.81 2.06
CA LEU A 70 -23.05 -13.27 3.30
C LEU A 70 -23.67 -14.67 3.12
N ALA A 71 -24.50 -14.86 2.08
CA ALA A 71 -25.09 -16.16 1.77
C ALA A 71 -24.04 -17.26 1.54
N LYS A 72 -22.88 -16.92 0.96
CA LYS A 72 -21.78 -17.87 0.79
C LYS A 72 -21.05 -18.20 2.09
N ILE A 73 -20.92 -17.25 3.01
CA ILE A 73 -20.35 -17.50 4.33
C ILE A 73 -21.31 -18.37 5.16
N GLU A 74 -22.61 -18.11 5.09
CA GLU A 74 -23.64 -18.95 5.72
C GLU A 74 -23.60 -20.39 5.17
N ASP A 75 -23.50 -20.56 3.85
CA ASP A 75 -23.36 -21.87 3.22
C ASP A 75 -22.12 -22.63 3.73
N ILE A 76 -20.98 -21.95 3.86
CA ILE A 76 -19.76 -22.54 4.44
C ILE A 76 -19.97 -22.91 5.92
N ALA A 77 -20.61 -22.04 6.68
CA ALA A 77 -20.85 -22.23 8.11
C ALA A 77 -21.70 -23.48 8.39
N PHE A 78 -22.68 -23.78 7.53
CA PHE A 78 -23.60 -24.90 7.74
C PHE A 78 -23.26 -26.16 6.94
N ASN A 79 -22.65 -26.03 5.76
CA ASN A 79 -22.51 -27.15 4.81
C ASN A 79 -21.05 -27.58 4.54
N SER A 80 -20.05 -26.91 5.09
CA SER A 80 -18.64 -27.33 4.92
C SER A 80 -18.40 -28.76 5.46
N PRO A 81 -17.51 -29.57 4.84
CA PRO A 81 -17.17 -30.88 5.39
C PRO A 81 -16.23 -30.81 6.62
N SER A 82 -15.60 -29.65 6.86
CA SER A 82 -14.64 -29.46 7.96
C SER A 82 -15.27 -28.65 9.08
N ASP A 83 -15.35 -29.25 10.27
CA ASP A 83 -15.90 -28.58 11.45
C ASP A 83 -15.08 -27.34 11.86
N ASN A 84 -13.76 -27.35 11.63
CA ASN A 84 -12.93 -26.17 11.87
C ASN A 84 -13.29 -25.01 10.93
N VAL A 85 -13.57 -25.31 9.65
CA VAL A 85 -14.02 -24.29 8.68
C VAL A 85 -15.41 -23.76 9.04
N LYS A 86 -16.33 -24.62 9.50
CA LYS A 86 -17.64 -24.19 10.00
C LYS A 86 -17.50 -23.28 11.21
N LEU A 87 -16.71 -23.70 12.20
CA LEU A 87 -16.49 -22.94 13.43
C LEU A 87 -15.92 -21.56 13.12
N ASN A 88 -14.91 -21.46 12.24
CA ASN A 88 -14.33 -20.19 11.82
C ASN A 88 -15.35 -19.27 11.12
N ALA A 89 -16.21 -19.84 10.27
CA ALA A 89 -17.24 -19.06 9.58
C ALA A 89 -18.34 -18.58 10.55
N LEU A 90 -18.78 -19.45 11.47
CA LEU A 90 -19.74 -19.11 12.53
C LEU A 90 -19.17 -18.05 13.49
N GLU A 91 -17.90 -18.19 13.89
CA GLU A 91 -17.20 -17.20 14.72
C GLU A 91 -17.13 -15.86 14.00
N PHE A 92 -16.75 -15.81 12.72
CA PHE A 92 -16.75 -14.57 11.94
C PHE A 92 -18.12 -13.88 11.92
N LEU A 93 -19.20 -14.64 11.68
CA LEU A 93 -20.57 -14.09 11.67
C LEU A 93 -21.00 -13.59 13.05
N TRP A 94 -20.66 -14.32 14.11
CA TRP A 94 -20.94 -13.93 15.48
C TRP A 94 -20.19 -12.66 15.87
N GLU A 95 -18.88 -12.61 15.62
CA GLU A 95 -18.03 -11.45 15.93
C GLU A 95 -18.40 -10.22 15.12
N ALA A 96 -18.93 -10.38 13.90
CA ALA A 96 -19.40 -9.26 13.07
C ALA A 96 -20.59 -8.51 13.70
N VAL A 97 -21.39 -9.18 14.53
CA VAL A 97 -22.57 -8.61 15.21
C VAL A 97 -22.26 -8.22 16.65
N TYR A 98 -21.60 -9.11 17.40
CA TYR A 98 -21.40 -8.97 18.84
C TYR A 98 -20.00 -8.49 19.23
N GLY A 99 -19.11 -8.28 18.24
CA GLY A 99 -17.71 -7.99 18.47
C GLY A 99 -16.89 -9.22 18.84
N LYS A 100 -15.55 -9.08 18.79
CA LYS A 100 -14.65 -10.15 19.20
C LYS A 100 -14.68 -10.31 20.72
N ALA A 101 -14.66 -11.55 21.20
CA ALA A 101 -14.41 -11.87 22.60
C ALA A 101 -12.91 -11.68 22.92
N THR A 102 -12.40 -10.45 22.80
CA THR A 102 -11.01 -10.12 23.15
C THR A 102 -10.97 -9.15 24.31
N THR A 103 -10.21 -9.48 25.35
CA THR A 103 -9.69 -8.53 26.34
C THR A 103 -8.65 -7.65 25.65
N LYS A 104 -9.09 -6.65 24.90
CA LYS A 104 -8.19 -5.61 24.38
C LYS A 104 -8.41 -4.36 25.23
N ILE A 105 -7.50 -4.13 26.17
CA ILE A 105 -7.33 -2.80 26.75
C ILE A 105 -6.73 -1.95 25.63
N GLU A 106 -7.57 -1.17 24.96
CA GLU A 106 -7.10 -0.13 24.06
C GLU A 106 -6.58 1.02 24.94
N GLN A 107 -5.25 1.18 25.04
CA GLN A 107 -4.70 2.49 25.38
C GLN A 107 -4.94 3.39 24.17
N SER A 108 -6.03 4.15 24.22
CA SER A 108 -6.21 5.33 23.40
C SER A 108 -5.12 6.33 23.78
N ASN A 109 -4.00 6.34 23.05
CA ASN A 109 -3.17 7.53 22.99
C ASN A 109 -3.98 8.57 22.21
N SER A 110 -4.75 9.37 22.94
CA SER A 110 -5.13 10.68 22.47
C SER A 110 -3.84 11.50 22.41
N ASP A 111 -3.12 11.41 21.30
CA ASP A 111 -1.98 12.29 21.02
C ASP A 111 -2.53 13.69 20.71
N ASP A 112 -2.84 14.43 21.78
CA ASP A 112 -2.79 15.87 21.78
C ASP A 112 -1.31 16.28 21.61
N ASN A 113 -1.03 16.95 20.49
CA ASN A 113 0.13 17.79 20.20
C ASN A 113 1.46 17.47 20.91
N ASP A 114 2.41 16.92 20.15
CA ASP A 114 3.76 17.52 20.13
C ASP A 114 4.48 17.19 18.81
N LYS A 115 4.87 18.26 18.10
CA LYS A 115 5.83 18.19 16.99
C LYS A 115 7.09 17.47 17.48
N LYS A 116 7.29 16.23 17.04
CA LYS A 116 8.62 15.61 17.02
C LYS A 116 9.10 15.60 15.60
N ASP A 117 10.15 16.40 15.36
CA ASP A 117 10.89 16.47 14.11
C ASP A 117 11.18 15.06 13.58
N ILE A 118 10.54 14.70 12.47
CA ILE A 118 10.91 13.52 11.70
C ILE A 118 12.25 13.86 11.06
N LYS A 119 13.35 13.44 11.71
CA LYS A 119 14.67 13.51 11.09
C LYS A 119 14.64 12.64 9.83
N ASP A 120 14.83 13.30 8.71
CA ASP A 120 14.88 12.71 7.37
C ASP A 120 15.88 11.54 7.34
N ILE A 121 15.51 10.41 6.74
CA ILE A 121 16.34 9.20 6.67
C ILE A 121 17.69 9.52 6.02
N ASP A 122 17.70 10.51 5.13
CA ASP A 122 18.87 11.02 4.44
C ASP A 122 19.85 11.75 5.37
N SER A 123 19.39 12.27 6.51
CA SER A 123 20.24 12.85 7.56
C SER A 123 20.90 11.76 8.42
N MET A 124 20.24 10.62 8.63
CA MET A 124 20.78 9.49 9.39
C MET A 124 21.88 8.75 8.62
N LEU A 125 21.77 8.64 7.29
CA LEU A 125 22.80 8.03 6.45
C LEU A 125 24.12 8.83 6.46
N LYS A 126 24.05 10.16 6.52
CA LYS A 126 25.24 11.04 6.60
C LYS A 126 25.99 10.92 7.94
N GLU A 127 25.34 10.53 9.02
CA GLU A 127 26.01 10.27 10.30
C GLU A 127 26.76 8.92 10.31
N ILE A 128 26.34 7.96 9.48
CA ILE A 128 26.98 6.65 9.35
C ILE A 128 28.26 6.75 8.51
N ASP A 129 28.26 7.54 7.44
CA ASP A 129 29.43 7.72 6.57
C ASP A 129 30.57 8.54 7.22
N ASN A 130 30.29 9.31 8.29
CA ASN A 130 31.31 10.09 9.01
C ASN A 130 32.02 9.30 10.14
N LYS A 131 31.69 8.02 10.36
CA LYS A 131 32.46 7.12 11.23
C LYS A 131 33.37 6.23 10.38
N GLU A 132 34.35 6.87 9.74
CA GLU A 132 35.48 6.17 9.16
C GLU A 132 36.25 5.38 10.25
N ASN A 133 36.34 4.07 10.04
CA ASN A 133 37.51 3.23 10.33
C ASN A 133 37.99 3.14 11.79
N ASN A 134 37.23 2.43 12.64
CA ASN A 134 37.86 1.71 13.76
C ASN A 134 37.92 0.21 13.45
N VAL A 135 38.78 -0.15 12.49
CA VAL A 135 39.13 -1.53 12.19
C VAL A 135 39.97 -2.04 13.35
N ILE A 136 39.41 -2.88 14.22
CA ILE A 136 40.16 -3.54 15.30
C ILE A 136 41.17 -4.49 14.63
N ASN A 137 42.44 -4.10 14.64
CA ASN A 137 43.54 -4.93 14.15
C ASN A 137 43.79 -6.08 15.13
N LEU A 138 43.43 -7.32 14.75
CA LEU A 138 43.71 -8.53 15.53
C LEU A 138 45.16 -8.97 15.28
N PRO A 139 46.01 -9.13 16.32
CA PRO A 139 47.40 -9.56 16.13
C PRO A 139 47.45 -11.01 15.60
N LYS A 140 48.23 -11.22 14.53
CA LYS A 140 48.49 -12.55 13.96
C LYS A 140 49.25 -13.42 14.98
N LYS A 141 48.64 -14.54 15.38
CA LYS A 141 49.26 -15.54 16.24
C LYS A 141 50.36 -16.26 15.45
N VAL A 142 51.62 -16.02 15.79
CA VAL A 142 52.77 -16.78 15.26
C VAL A 142 52.75 -18.16 15.93
N GLY A 143 52.49 -19.20 15.16
CA GLY A 143 52.62 -20.59 15.60
C GLY A 143 54.10 -21.00 15.65
N LYS A 144 54.47 -21.70 16.72
CA LYS A 144 55.77 -22.38 16.91
C LYS A 144 56.04 -23.41 15.82
#